data_AF-A0A832GXU5-F1
#
_entry.id   AF-A0A832GXU5-F1
#
_cell.length_a   1.000
_cell.length_b   1.000
_cell.length_c   1.000
_cell.angle_alpha   90.00
_cell.angle_beta   90.00
_cell.angle_gamma   90.00
#
_symmetry.space_group_name_H-M   'P 1'
#
loop_
_entity.id
_entity.type
_entity.pdbx_description
1 polymer ?
#
loop_
_entity_poly.entity_id
_entity_poly.type
_entity_poly.pdbx_seq_one_letter_code
_entity_poly.pdbx_strand_id
1 'polypeptide(L)'
;MRKPPQALMLPVTLALGFALAFALQRSPAPPLLYKLDQVVGAREGPAAFLALSASGELNLSQLPRCFLFEENESALVWLGPYKLAGIRTYGGGYAVIVLELEQGPGEAYLLSGLKGPSEIYAVIRNGSSIKVVPLFRVVESGKLIEFYGRAEGASRVEIYAFANPEDYNCSLPPPQNLLVTSCDVVGGAYRLRLEKGGPPFTPRGRPLINVNSTLVLYTGCSHHMVDASGFFDARGSVRVEVDLSCTSSSAERSP
;
A
#
# COMPACT_ATOMS: atom_id res chain seq x y z
N MET A 1 -29.14 -14.01 10.93
CA MET A 1 -28.55 -15.37 11.11
C MET A 1 -27.86 -15.79 9.82
N ARG A 2 -26.56 -16.14 9.88
CA ARG A 2 -25.76 -16.97 8.94
C ARG A 2 -25.61 -16.43 7.50
N LYS A 3 -24.44 -16.30 6.86
CA LYS A 3 -23.04 -16.77 7.03
C LYS A 3 -22.12 -15.77 6.25
N PRO A 4 -20.85 -15.57 6.63
CA PRO A 4 -19.87 -14.93 5.73
C PRO A 4 -19.38 -15.95 4.67
N PRO A 5 -19.14 -15.57 3.41
CA PRO A 5 -18.33 -16.38 2.50
C PRO A 5 -16.85 -16.04 2.74
N GLN A 6 -16.10 -16.95 3.38
CA GLN A 6 -15.18 -17.89 2.72
C GLN A 6 -13.91 -17.19 2.17
N ALA A 7 -12.88 -17.11 3.01
CA ALA A 7 -11.64 -17.92 2.91
C ALA A 7 -10.59 -17.20 2.03
N LEU A 8 -9.70 -16.37 2.57
CA LEU A 8 -8.53 -16.82 3.35
C LEU A 8 -7.82 -18.00 2.68
N MET A 9 -7.32 -17.76 1.46
CA MET A 9 -6.24 -18.56 0.86
C MET A 9 -4.93 -17.83 1.12
N LEU A 10 -4.47 -17.91 2.38
CA LEU A 10 -3.05 -17.81 2.69
C LEU A 10 -2.34 -18.93 1.92
N PRO A 11 -1.28 -18.67 1.14
CA PRO A 11 -0.45 -19.75 0.67
C PRO A 11 0.35 -20.28 1.85
N VAL A 12 -0.14 -21.38 2.41
CA VAL A 12 0.55 -22.31 3.35
C VAL A 12 1.85 -22.88 2.76
N THR A 13 2.25 -22.47 1.55
CA THR A 13 3.51 -22.84 0.90
C THR A 13 4.72 -22.01 1.36
N LEU A 14 4.52 -20.88 2.06
CA LEU A 14 5.65 -20.06 2.53
C LEU A 14 6.44 -20.70 3.70
N ALA A 15 5.80 -21.51 4.55
CA ALA A 15 6.46 -22.09 5.72
C ALA A 15 7.44 -23.25 5.39
N LEU A 16 7.16 -24.06 4.35
CA LEU A 16 8.09 -25.12 3.91
C LEU A 16 9.23 -24.58 3.03
N GLY A 17 9.06 -23.41 2.39
CA GLY A 17 10.11 -22.77 1.59
C GLY A 17 11.28 -22.21 2.41
N PHE A 18 11.07 -21.86 3.69
CA PHE A 18 12.11 -21.31 4.56
C PHE A 18 13.26 -22.30 4.85
N ALA A 19 13.03 -23.61 4.75
CA ALA A 19 14.07 -24.62 4.97
C ALA A 19 14.99 -24.82 3.74
N LEU A 20 14.49 -24.58 2.52
CA LEU A 20 15.30 -24.72 1.30
C LEU A 20 16.09 -23.45 0.94
N ALA A 21 15.69 -22.29 1.48
CA ALA A 21 16.37 -21.01 1.30
C ALA A 21 17.67 -20.86 2.13
N PHE A 22 17.98 -21.81 3.02
CA PHE A 22 19.25 -21.82 3.76
C PHE A 22 20.47 -22.10 2.86
N ALA A 23 20.27 -22.64 1.66
CA ALA A 23 21.35 -23.25 0.88
C ALA A 23 21.89 -22.39 -0.28
N LEU A 24 21.26 -21.26 -0.65
CA LEU A 24 21.72 -20.50 -1.82
C LEU A 24 21.55 -18.98 -1.65
N GLN A 25 22.68 -18.30 -1.89
CA GLN A 25 22.84 -16.88 -2.25
C GLN A 25 23.03 -15.86 -1.11
N ARG A 26 24.02 -14.99 -1.33
CA ARG A 26 24.45 -13.87 -0.49
C ARG A 26 23.22 -13.10 -0.01
N SER A 27 22.88 -13.25 1.27
CA SER A 27 21.88 -12.40 1.91
C SER A 27 22.34 -10.94 1.74
N PRO A 28 21.55 -10.07 1.07
CA PRO A 28 21.92 -8.68 0.93
C PRO A 28 22.03 -8.05 2.31
N ALA A 29 22.90 -7.05 2.44
CA ALA A 29 23.02 -6.31 3.69
C ALA A 29 21.62 -5.81 4.11
N PRO A 30 21.26 -5.94 5.40
CA PRO A 30 19.97 -5.44 5.88
C PRO A 30 19.88 -3.93 5.62
N PRO A 31 18.66 -3.41 5.38
CA PRO A 31 18.47 -1.98 5.17
C PRO A 31 18.89 -1.20 6.43
N LEU A 32 19.24 0.07 6.24
CA LEU A 32 19.50 0.97 7.34
C LEU A 32 18.17 1.36 8.00
N LEU A 33 18.06 1.09 9.30
CA LEU A 33 16.93 1.49 10.14
C LEU A 33 17.38 2.58 11.10
N TYR A 34 16.73 3.73 11.02
CA TYR A 34 16.91 4.81 11.98
C TYR A 34 15.72 4.84 12.92
N LYS A 35 15.94 4.51 14.20
CA LYS A 35 14.90 4.60 15.22
C LYS A 35 14.51 6.08 15.41
N LEU A 36 13.22 6.33 15.55
CA LEU A 36 12.68 7.67 15.79
C LEU A 36 12.16 7.77 17.22
N ASP A 37 12.58 8.81 17.93
CA ASP A 37 12.24 9.02 19.33
C ASP A 37 10.93 9.83 19.54
N GLN A 38 10.50 10.57 18.51
CA GLN A 38 9.35 11.49 18.59
C GLN A 38 8.29 11.13 17.54
N VAL A 39 7.56 10.04 17.80
CA VAL A 39 6.39 9.65 17.01
C VAL A 39 5.18 9.59 17.93
N VAL A 40 4.13 10.33 17.58
CA VAL A 40 2.88 10.41 18.33
C VAL A 40 1.69 9.92 17.51
N GLY A 41 0.65 9.53 18.24
CA GLY A 41 -0.53 8.88 17.68
C GLY A 41 -0.42 7.36 17.76
N ALA A 42 -1.50 6.72 18.18
CA ALA A 42 -1.60 5.27 18.25
C ALA A 42 -2.32 4.73 17.00
N ARG A 43 -1.76 3.68 16.40
CA ARG A 43 -2.44 2.83 15.41
C ARG A 43 -2.31 1.38 15.88
N GLU A 44 -3.37 0.59 15.66
CA GLU A 44 -3.54 -0.75 16.27
C GLU A 44 -2.47 -1.78 15.88
N GLY A 45 -1.66 -1.55 14.85
CA GLY A 45 -0.64 -2.51 14.44
C GLY A 45 0.41 -1.97 13.49
N PRO A 46 1.37 -2.84 13.09
CA PRO A 46 2.46 -2.49 12.21
C PRO A 46 1.97 -1.95 10.87
N ALA A 47 2.54 -0.85 10.39
CA ALA A 47 2.21 -0.24 9.11
C ALA A 47 3.33 0.67 8.60
N ALA A 48 3.37 0.89 7.30
CA ALA A 48 4.25 1.85 6.67
C ALA A 48 3.51 3.10 6.21
N PHE A 49 4.22 4.22 6.22
CA PHE A 49 3.75 5.55 5.90
C PHE A 49 4.78 6.26 5.03
N LEU A 50 4.31 7.15 4.17
CA LEU A 50 5.23 8.01 3.41
C LEU A 50 5.88 9.00 4.36
N ALA A 51 7.20 8.94 4.45
CA ALA A 51 7.98 9.92 5.19
C ALA A 51 7.99 11.22 4.39
N LEU A 52 7.19 12.21 4.79
CA LEU A 52 7.42 13.59 4.38
C LEU A 52 8.63 14.10 5.16
N SER A 53 9.48 14.92 4.54
CA SER A 53 10.65 15.52 5.17
C SER A 53 10.25 16.19 6.48
N ALA A 54 10.45 15.50 7.60
CA ALA A 54 9.93 15.92 8.89
C ALA A 54 11.04 16.62 9.67
N SER A 55 10.97 17.95 9.69
CA SER A 55 11.51 18.72 10.80
C SER A 55 10.44 18.78 11.88
N GLY A 56 10.55 17.97 12.94
CA GLY A 56 9.64 18.02 14.09
C GLY A 56 8.99 16.68 14.47
N GLU A 57 8.01 16.78 15.37
CA GLU A 57 7.22 15.67 15.90
C GLU A 57 6.35 15.02 14.80
N LEU A 58 6.42 13.70 14.68
CA LEU A 58 5.72 12.94 13.64
C LEU A 58 4.39 12.38 14.16
N ASN A 59 3.26 12.87 13.64
CA ASN A 59 1.94 12.40 14.04
C ASN A 59 1.35 11.37 13.05
N LEU A 60 1.26 10.09 13.46
CA LEU A 60 0.75 8.98 12.65
C LEU A 60 -0.72 9.12 12.21
N SER A 61 -1.51 9.95 12.88
CA SER A 61 -2.90 10.22 12.48
C SER A 61 -2.99 11.09 11.23
N GLN A 62 -1.93 11.87 10.95
CA GLN A 62 -1.84 12.81 9.84
C GLN A 62 -1.06 12.25 8.64
N LEU A 63 -0.49 11.05 8.79
CA LEU A 63 0.29 10.43 7.73
C LEU A 63 -0.55 9.40 6.95
N PRO A 64 -0.54 9.45 5.61
CA PRO A 64 -1.18 8.44 4.81
C PRO A 64 -0.41 7.11 4.92
N ARG A 65 -1.15 6.03 5.21
CA ARG A 65 -0.61 4.68 5.10
C ARG A 65 -0.26 4.40 3.65
N CYS A 66 0.88 3.74 3.44
CA CYS A 66 1.33 3.41 2.10
C CYS A 66 1.93 2.01 2.06
N PHE A 67 1.54 1.25 1.05
CA PHE A 67 2.05 -0.10 0.81
C PHE A 67 3.09 -0.15 -0.31
N LEU A 68 3.14 0.86 -1.19
CA LEU A 68 4.04 0.86 -2.35
C LEU A 68 5.00 2.05 -2.30
N PHE A 69 6.30 1.74 -2.37
CA PHE A 69 7.38 2.70 -2.39
C PHE A 69 8.24 2.49 -3.63
N GLU A 70 8.79 3.58 -4.15
CA GLU A 70 9.79 3.52 -5.22
C GLU A 70 11.18 3.28 -4.63
N GLU A 71 12.08 2.74 -5.45
CA GLU A 71 13.48 2.58 -5.08
C GLU A 71 14.08 3.89 -4.54
N ASN A 72 14.80 3.78 -3.42
CA ASN A 72 15.42 4.90 -2.70
C ASN A 72 14.45 5.89 -2.03
N GLU A 73 13.12 5.69 -2.11
CA GLU A 73 12.21 6.39 -1.20
C GLU A 73 12.39 5.91 0.24
N SER A 74 12.08 6.79 1.19
CA SER A 74 12.12 6.46 2.62
C SER A 74 10.73 6.11 3.12
N ALA A 75 10.64 5.03 3.90
CA ALA A 75 9.42 4.57 4.53
C ALA A 75 9.50 4.79 6.05
N LEU A 76 8.51 5.48 6.60
CA LEU A 76 8.29 5.48 8.04
C LEU A 76 7.52 4.21 8.40
N VAL A 77 8.10 3.36 9.24
CA VAL A 77 7.50 2.11 9.71
C VAL A 77 7.14 2.25 11.18
N TRP A 78 5.86 2.21 11.49
CA TRP A 78 5.36 2.05 12.85
C TRP A 78 5.21 0.57 13.15
N LEU A 79 5.70 0.12 14.30
CA LEU A 79 5.63 -1.29 14.71
C LEU A 79 4.43 -1.60 15.60
N GLY A 80 3.50 -0.67 15.86
CA GLY A 80 2.37 -0.97 16.76
C GLY A 80 2.85 -1.13 18.21
N PRO A 81 2.24 -2.03 19.03
CA PRO A 81 2.66 -2.29 20.41
C PRO A 81 3.88 -3.24 20.48
N TYR A 82 4.79 -3.17 19.51
CA TYR A 82 5.92 -4.08 19.36
C TYR A 82 7.24 -3.32 19.28
N LYS A 83 8.34 -4.00 19.64
CA LYS A 83 9.72 -3.56 19.41
C LYS A 83 10.43 -4.49 18.45
N LEU A 84 11.49 -3.99 17.81
CA LEU A 84 12.30 -4.76 16.88
C LEU A 84 13.24 -5.71 17.65
N ALA A 85 13.09 -7.01 17.41
CA ALA A 85 13.96 -8.05 17.98
C ALA A 85 15.07 -8.46 17.02
N GLY A 86 14.84 -8.36 15.71
CA GLY A 86 15.82 -8.75 14.70
C GLY A 86 15.39 -8.39 13.27
N ILE A 87 16.35 -8.45 12.35
CA ILE A 87 16.13 -8.25 10.92
C ILE A 87 16.73 -9.44 10.19
N ARG A 88 15.98 -10.01 9.27
CA ARG A 88 16.47 -11.04 8.35
C ARG A 88 16.20 -10.61 6.92
N THR A 89 17.18 -10.80 6.07
CA THR A 89 17.05 -10.50 4.65
C THR A 89 17.27 -11.79 3.86
N TYR A 90 16.40 -12.05 2.89
CA TYR A 90 16.44 -13.22 2.05
C TYR A 90 16.42 -12.79 0.58
N GLY A 91 17.07 -13.57 -0.29
CA GLY A 91 17.06 -13.37 -1.73
C GLY A 91 18.25 -12.59 -2.26
N GLY A 92 18.09 -11.99 -3.44
CA GLY A 92 19.17 -11.30 -4.17
C GLY A 92 18.61 -10.36 -5.24
N GLY A 93 18.07 -10.91 -6.33
CA GLY A 93 17.38 -10.12 -7.36
C GLY A 93 15.98 -9.66 -6.95
N TYR A 94 15.33 -10.42 -6.06
CA TYR A 94 14.14 -10.03 -5.32
C TYR A 94 14.43 -10.23 -3.85
N ALA A 95 14.30 -9.18 -3.04
CA ALA A 95 14.65 -9.25 -1.62
C ALA A 95 13.41 -9.31 -0.73
N VAL A 96 13.39 -10.24 0.23
CA VAL A 96 12.39 -10.30 1.28
C VAL A 96 13.06 -9.92 2.59
N ILE A 97 12.58 -8.85 3.22
CA ILE A 97 13.09 -8.32 4.47
C ILE A 97 12.06 -8.60 5.56
N VAL A 98 12.49 -9.28 6.61
CA VAL A 98 11.66 -9.70 7.73
C VAL A 98 12.10 -8.94 8.97
N LEU A 99 11.20 -8.11 9.51
CA LEU A 99 11.32 -7.48 10.81
C LEU A 99 10.74 -8.44 11.84
N GLU A 100 11.60 -9.08 12.63
CA GLU A 100 11.17 -9.94 13.73
C GLU A 100 10.78 -9.06 14.92
N LEU A 101 9.53 -9.18 15.36
CA LEU A 101 8.91 -8.32 16.36
C LEU A 101 8.58 -9.08 17.65
N GLU A 102 8.76 -8.42 18.78
CA GLU A 102 8.34 -8.88 20.11
C GLU A 102 7.52 -7.81 20.83
N GLN A 103 6.78 -8.19 21.87
CA GLN A 103 5.97 -7.25 22.65
C GLN A 103 6.86 -6.16 23.26
N GLY A 104 6.46 -4.89 23.11
CA GLY A 104 7.29 -3.77 23.52
C GLY A 104 6.54 -2.46 23.66
N PRO A 105 7.25 -1.35 23.90
CA PRO A 105 6.67 -0.02 24.09
C PRO A 105 6.08 0.59 22.80
N GLY A 106 6.28 -0.06 21.66
CA GLY A 106 5.94 0.46 20.34
C GLY A 106 7.04 1.35 19.79
N GLU A 107 7.60 0.98 18.65
CA GLU A 107 8.73 1.67 18.04
C GLU A 107 8.41 2.11 16.61
N ALA A 108 9.05 3.20 16.20
CA ALA A 108 9.02 3.69 14.84
C ALA A 108 10.42 3.73 14.24
N TYR A 109 10.53 3.38 12.97
CA TYR A 109 11.78 3.36 12.24
C TYR A 109 11.63 4.05 10.89
N LEU A 110 12.62 4.87 10.52
CA LEU A 110 12.78 5.33 9.16
C LEU A 110 13.68 4.34 8.42
N LEU A 111 13.13 3.72 7.38
CA LEU A 111 13.85 2.83 6.48
C LEU A 111 14.22 3.61 5.23
N SER A 112 15.49 3.56 4.85
CA SER A 112 16.03 4.30 3.69
C SER A 112 16.97 3.42 2.88
N GLY A 113 17.29 3.86 1.66
CA GLY A 113 18.22 3.13 0.77
C GLY A 113 17.67 1.79 0.28
N LEU A 114 16.35 1.62 0.30
CA LEU A 114 15.71 0.39 -0.12
C LEU A 114 15.84 0.18 -1.62
N LYS A 115 16.24 -1.02 -2.01
CA LYS A 115 16.39 -1.44 -3.41
C LYS A 115 15.16 -2.23 -3.86
N GLY A 116 14.66 -1.92 -5.05
CA GLY A 116 13.60 -2.67 -5.71
C GLY A 116 14.18 -3.78 -6.60
N PRO A 117 13.45 -4.87 -6.85
CA PRO A 117 12.17 -5.22 -6.21
C PRO A 117 12.39 -5.87 -4.82
N SER A 118 11.68 -5.38 -3.80
CA SER A 118 11.72 -5.98 -2.45
C SER A 118 10.41 -5.88 -1.69
N GLU A 119 10.20 -6.78 -0.73
CA GLU A 119 9.05 -6.78 0.18
C GLU A 119 9.49 -6.83 1.63
N ILE A 120 8.77 -6.08 2.47
CA ILE A 120 9.05 -5.96 3.88
C ILE A 120 7.86 -6.52 4.67
N TYR A 121 8.15 -7.46 5.57
CA TYR A 121 7.16 -8.12 6.43
C TYR A 121 7.53 -7.95 7.90
N ALA A 122 6.52 -7.78 8.75
CA ALA A 122 6.64 -7.95 10.19
C ALA A 122 6.27 -9.39 10.58
N VAL A 123 7.10 -10.02 11.39
CA VAL A 123 6.85 -11.35 11.96
C VAL A 123 6.73 -11.21 13.47
N ILE A 124 5.50 -11.38 13.97
CA ILE A 124 5.16 -11.27 15.39
C ILE A 124 5.07 -12.68 15.97
N ARG A 125 5.88 -12.98 16.98
CA ARG A 125 5.86 -14.26 17.69
C ARG A 125 5.05 -14.13 18.99
N ASN A 126 3.95 -14.87 19.08
CA ASN A 126 3.09 -14.92 20.27
C ASN A 126 3.03 -16.37 20.78
N GLY A 127 3.97 -16.72 21.67
CA GLY A 127 4.11 -18.08 22.18
C GLY A 127 4.39 -19.07 21.05
N SER A 128 3.48 -20.00 20.80
CA SER A 128 3.56 -20.99 19.71
C SER A 128 3.00 -20.49 18.37
N SER A 129 2.40 -19.31 18.32
CA SER A 129 1.80 -18.75 17.09
C SER A 129 2.74 -17.72 16.44
N ILE A 130 2.77 -17.73 15.11
CA ILE A 130 3.50 -16.75 14.30
C ILE A 130 2.48 -16.00 13.44
N LYS A 131 2.46 -14.67 13.55
CA LYS A 131 1.67 -13.80 12.68
C LYS A 131 2.60 -13.06 11.73
N VAL A 132 2.36 -13.20 10.43
CA VAL A 132 3.08 -12.48 9.38
C VAL A 132 2.20 -11.33 8.89
N VAL A 133 2.73 -10.11 8.90
CA VAL A 133 2.02 -8.89 8.47
C VAL A 133 2.83 -8.25 7.34
N PRO A 134 2.31 -8.15 6.11
CA PRO A 134 2.96 -7.39 5.06
C PRO A 134 2.95 -5.90 5.43
N LEU A 135 4.12 -5.25 5.39
CA LEU A 135 4.23 -3.83 5.72
C LEU A 135 4.15 -2.98 4.45
N PHE A 136 5.06 -3.24 3.51
CA PHE A 136 5.12 -2.56 2.23
C PHE A 136 6.02 -3.30 1.23
N ARG A 137 5.95 -2.88 -0.02
CA ARG A 137 6.76 -3.35 -1.14
C ARG A 137 7.47 -2.16 -1.80
N VAL A 138 8.68 -2.41 -2.26
CA VAL A 138 9.52 -1.48 -3.00
C VAL A 138 9.60 -1.94 -4.44
N VAL A 139 9.29 -1.04 -5.37
CA VAL A 139 9.35 -1.27 -6.81
C VAL A 139 10.55 -0.56 -7.41
N GLU A 140 10.98 -1.00 -8.59
CA GLU A 140 12.05 -0.34 -9.33
C GLU A 140 11.68 1.11 -9.67
N SER A 141 12.69 1.96 -9.81
CA SER A 141 12.50 3.33 -10.28
C SER A 141 11.77 3.36 -11.63
N GLY A 142 10.75 4.21 -11.75
CA GLY A 142 9.94 4.35 -12.96
C GLY A 142 8.71 3.45 -13.04
N LYS A 143 8.52 2.56 -12.06
CA LYS A 143 7.41 1.58 -12.03
C LYS A 143 6.19 2.04 -11.22
N LEU A 144 6.15 3.28 -10.71
CA LEU A 144 4.96 3.77 -10.01
C LEU A 144 4.03 4.57 -10.93
N ILE A 145 2.73 4.43 -10.65
CA ILE A 145 1.69 5.39 -11.02
C ILE A 145 1.12 5.91 -9.71
N GLU A 146 1.13 7.22 -9.53
CA GLU A 146 0.66 7.89 -8.32
C GLU A 146 -0.50 8.83 -8.65
N PHE A 147 -1.59 8.69 -7.93
CA PHE A 147 -2.72 9.60 -7.92
C PHE A 147 -2.76 10.34 -6.59
N TYR A 148 -2.89 11.64 -6.63
CA TYR A 148 -2.94 12.47 -5.42
C TYR A 148 -3.84 13.68 -5.62
N GLY A 149 -4.28 14.28 -4.52
CA GLY A 149 -5.08 15.49 -4.57
C GLY A 149 -5.99 15.61 -3.36
N ARG A 150 -7.06 16.41 -3.50
CA ARG A 150 -8.06 16.62 -2.46
C ARG A 150 -9.24 15.68 -2.63
N ALA A 151 -9.82 15.28 -1.50
CA ALA A 151 -11.02 14.45 -1.40
C ALA A 151 -11.82 14.89 -0.17
N GLU A 152 -12.02 16.20 -0.02
CA GLU A 152 -12.78 16.76 1.10
C GLU A 152 -14.22 16.19 1.12
N GLY A 153 -14.71 15.85 2.31
CA GLY A 153 -16.03 15.22 2.47
C GLY A 153 -16.07 13.70 2.21
N ALA A 154 -14.94 13.07 1.85
CA ALA A 154 -14.81 11.63 1.73
C ALA A 154 -13.87 11.05 2.79
N SER A 155 -14.10 9.80 3.19
CA SER A 155 -13.21 9.07 4.12
C SER A 155 -12.19 8.19 3.40
N ARG A 156 -12.44 7.84 2.13
CA ARG A 156 -11.65 6.88 1.36
C ARG A 156 -11.69 7.21 -0.13
N VAL A 157 -10.59 6.93 -0.82
CA VAL A 157 -10.50 6.93 -2.28
C VAL A 157 -10.18 5.53 -2.77
N GLU A 158 -10.90 5.06 -3.77
CA GLU A 158 -10.77 3.73 -4.38
C GLU A 158 -10.49 3.87 -5.88
N ILE A 159 -9.69 2.96 -6.44
CA ILE A 159 -9.46 2.89 -7.88
C ILE A 159 -10.00 1.59 -8.43
N TYR A 160 -10.80 1.69 -9.47
CA TYR A 160 -11.35 0.56 -10.21
C TYR A 160 -10.82 0.56 -11.64
N ALA A 161 -10.60 -0.61 -12.21
CA ALA A 161 -10.12 -0.75 -13.58
C ALA A 161 -11.20 -1.35 -14.49
N PHE A 162 -11.55 -0.61 -15.54
CA PHE A 162 -12.57 -0.97 -16.53
C PHE A 162 -11.92 -1.16 -17.90
N ALA A 163 -12.47 -2.11 -18.68
CA ALA A 163 -11.96 -2.39 -20.02
C ALA A 163 -12.14 -1.17 -20.92
N ASN A 164 -13.33 -0.57 -20.87
CA ASN A 164 -13.72 0.63 -21.62
C ASN A 164 -14.42 1.65 -20.69
N PRO A 165 -14.43 2.94 -21.06
CA PRO A 165 -15.13 3.96 -20.27
C PRO A 165 -16.65 3.74 -20.21
N GLU A 166 -17.22 3.14 -21.25
CA GLU A 166 -18.66 2.83 -21.37
C GLU A 166 -19.15 1.80 -20.34
N ASP A 167 -18.23 0.96 -19.82
CA ASP A 167 -18.55 -0.07 -18.83
C ASP A 167 -18.81 0.51 -17.43
N TYR A 168 -18.42 1.77 -17.21
CA TYR A 168 -18.62 2.46 -15.94
C TYR A 168 -19.99 3.14 -15.89
N ASN A 169 -20.83 2.70 -14.95
CA ASN A 169 -22.10 3.34 -14.65
C ASN A 169 -21.97 4.24 -13.43
N CYS A 170 -21.95 5.56 -13.65
CA CYS A 170 -21.82 6.56 -12.58
C CYS A 170 -23.00 6.61 -11.60
N SER A 171 -24.15 6.02 -11.94
CA SER A 171 -25.33 5.97 -11.07
C SER A 171 -25.27 4.84 -10.05
N LEU A 172 -24.30 3.93 -10.17
CA LEU A 172 -24.14 2.77 -9.28
C LEU A 172 -22.70 2.73 -8.73
N PRO A 173 -22.49 2.17 -7.52
CA PRO A 173 -21.15 1.95 -7.02
C PRO A 173 -20.39 0.94 -7.92
N PRO A 174 -19.08 1.16 -8.17
CA PRO A 174 -18.28 0.22 -8.95
C PRO A 174 -18.25 -1.19 -8.34
N PRO A 175 -18.21 -2.25 -9.17
CA PRO A 175 -18.09 -3.63 -8.70
C PRO A 175 -16.76 -3.90 -7.97
N GLN A 176 -16.83 -4.55 -6.80
CA GLN A 176 -15.65 -4.83 -5.97
C GLN A 176 -14.61 -5.74 -6.63
N ASN A 177 -15.01 -6.60 -7.58
CA ASN A 177 -14.09 -7.43 -8.34
C ASN A 177 -13.19 -6.65 -9.32
N LEU A 178 -13.48 -5.36 -9.54
CA LEU A 178 -12.66 -4.45 -10.35
C LEU A 178 -11.77 -3.54 -9.50
N LEU A 179 -11.85 -3.64 -8.17
CA LEU A 179 -11.04 -2.84 -7.25
C LEU A 179 -9.57 -3.16 -7.44
N VAL A 180 -8.79 -2.12 -7.75
CA VAL A 180 -7.34 -2.18 -7.90
C VAL A 180 -6.66 -1.94 -6.57
N THR A 181 -7.00 -0.83 -5.92
CA THR A 181 -6.47 -0.44 -4.61
C THR A 181 -7.32 0.69 -4.01
N SER A 182 -6.99 1.07 -2.78
CA SER A 182 -7.67 2.14 -2.06
C SER A 182 -6.76 2.78 -1.01
N CYS A 183 -7.07 4.01 -0.60
CA CYS A 183 -6.41 4.66 0.52
C CYS A 183 -7.42 5.47 1.36
N ASP A 184 -7.08 5.68 2.63
CA ASP A 184 -7.83 6.57 3.52
C ASP A 184 -7.54 8.03 3.16
N VAL A 185 -8.54 8.90 3.30
CA VAL A 185 -8.36 10.35 3.20
C VAL A 185 -7.87 10.88 4.53
N VAL A 186 -6.76 11.64 4.52
CA VAL A 186 -6.13 12.19 5.72
C VAL A 186 -5.99 13.70 5.56
N GLY A 187 -6.61 14.46 6.47
CA GLY A 187 -6.60 15.93 6.39
C GLY A 187 -7.26 16.48 5.12
N GLY A 188 -8.24 15.76 4.56
CA GLY A 188 -8.91 16.14 3.30
C GLY A 188 -8.10 15.84 2.03
N ALA A 189 -6.90 15.25 2.16
CA ALA A 189 -6.05 14.87 1.05
C ALA A 189 -5.91 13.35 0.94
N TYR A 190 -5.57 12.87 -0.26
CA TYR A 190 -5.30 11.47 -0.51
C TYR A 190 -4.06 11.30 -1.38
N ARG A 191 -3.43 10.13 -1.26
CA ARG A 191 -2.30 9.73 -2.09
C ARG A 191 -2.32 8.22 -2.26
N LEU A 192 -2.46 7.79 -3.51
CA LEU A 192 -2.68 6.41 -3.88
C LEU A 192 -1.65 6.01 -4.93
N ARG A 193 -1.07 4.82 -4.77
CA ARG A 193 0.01 4.32 -5.61
C ARG A 193 -0.31 2.96 -6.19
N LEU A 194 0.13 2.75 -7.41
CA LEU A 194 0.01 1.52 -8.19
C LEU A 194 1.37 1.16 -8.78
N GLU A 195 1.63 -0.13 -8.91
CA GLU A 195 2.81 -0.64 -9.64
C GLU A 195 2.44 -0.91 -11.10
N LYS A 196 3.21 -0.37 -12.04
CA LYS A 196 3.11 -0.68 -13.47
C LYS A 196 3.38 -2.17 -13.69
N GLY A 197 2.36 -2.88 -14.17
CA GLY A 197 2.43 -4.32 -14.34
C GLY A 197 2.37 -5.14 -13.04
N GLY A 198 1.96 -4.52 -11.94
CA GLY A 198 1.74 -5.18 -10.66
C GLY A 198 0.33 -5.77 -10.48
N PRO A 199 0.05 -6.37 -9.30
CA PRO A 199 -1.29 -6.84 -8.95
C PRO A 199 -2.32 -5.69 -8.85
N PRO A 200 -3.63 -5.99 -8.87
CA PRO A 200 -4.22 -7.33 -9.02
C PRO A 200 -4.07 -7.88 -10.45
N PHE A 201 -4.12 -9.21 -10.60
CA PHE A 201 -3.98 -9.89 -11.88
C PHE A 201 -5.33 -10.47 -12.34
N THR A 202 -5.53 -10.49 -13.66
CA THR A 202 -6.59 -11.26 -14.31
C THR A 202 -6.41 -12.77 -14.09
N PRO A 203 -7.44 -13.61 -14.34
CA PRO A 203 -7.30 -15.07 -14.30
C PRO A 203 -6.21 -15.64 -15.23
N ARG A 204 -5.84 -14.88 -16.28
CA ARG A 204 -4.76 -15.23 -17.22
C ARG A 204 -3.38 -14.74 -16.76
N GLY A 205 -3.26 -14.21 -15.55
CA GLY A 205 -2.01 -13.72 -14.97
C GLY A 205 -1.54 -12.36 -15.51
N ARG A 206 -2.34 -11.66 -16.33
CA ARG A 206 -2.00 -10.31 -16.80
C ARG A 206 -2.40 -9.27 -15.75
N PRO A 207 -1.57 -8.24 -15.49
CA PRO A 207 -1.93 -7.12 -14.61
C PRO A 207 -3.25 -6.50 -15.02
N LEU A 208 -4.15 -6.28 -14.05
CA LEU A 208 -5.48 -5.75 -14.32
C LEU A 208 -5.39 -4.37 -14.98
N ILE A 209 -4.46 -3.53 -14.52
CA ILE A 209 -4.26 -2.20 -15.10
C ILE A 209 -3.70 -2.24 -16.54
N ASN A 210 -3.02 -3.32 -16.95
CA ASN A 210 -2.44 -3.42 -18.31
C ASN A 210 -3.46 -3.88 -19.35
N VAL A 211 -4.57 -4.48 -18.93
CA VAL A 211 -5.64 -4.96 -19.83
C VAL A 211 -6.82 -4.02 -19.88
N ASN A 212 -6.83 -3.00 -19.02
CA ASN A 212 -7.91 -2.04 -18.86
C ASN A 212 -7.42 -0.66 -19.30
N SER A 213 -8.15 -0.02 -20.20
CA SER A 213 -7.80 1.31 -20.70
C SER A 213 -8.24 2.42 -19.76
N THR A 214 -9.20 2.15 -18.87
CA THR A 214 -9.84 3.18 -18.04
C THR A 214 -9.69 2.87 -16.56
N LEU A 215 -9.15 3.84 -15.82
CA LEU A 215 -9.17 3.84 -14.36
C LEU A 215 -10.24 4.80 -13.86
N VAL A 216 -11.03 4.37 -12.89
CA VAL A 216 -12.04 5.18 -12.22
C VAL A 216 -11.60 5.39 -10.78
N LEU A 217 -11.25 6.64 -10.44
CA LEU A 217 -11.07 7.07 -9.07
C LEU A 217 -12.44 7.39 -8.48
N TYR A 218 -12.76 6.86 -7.31
CA TYR A 218 -14.10 6.91 -6.72
C TYR A 218 -14.04 7.18 -5.22
N THR A 219 -14.93 8.05 -4.72
CA THR A 219 -15.00 8.42 -3.29
C THR A 219 -16.36 8.17 -2.64
N GLY A 220 -17.30 7.55 -3.36
CA GLY A 220 -18.69 7.44 -2.91
C GLY A 220 -19.58 8.60 -3.38
N CYS A 221 -19.05 9.82 -3.32
CA CYS A 221 -19.75 11.06 -3.68
C CYS A 221 -19.15 11.82 -4.87
N SER A 222 -17.95 11.43 -5.32
CA SER A 222 -17.30 11.96 -6.53
C SER A 222 -16.60 10.84 -7.29
N HIS A 223 -16.33 11.07 -8.57
CA HIS A 223 -15.55 10.17 -9.40
C HIS A 223 -14.77 10.91 -10.49
N HIS A 224 -13.70 10.29 -10.96
CA HIS A 224 -12.91 10.78 -12.09
C HIS A 224 -12.42 9.61 -12.94
N MET A 225 -12.61 9.72 -14.25
CA MET A 225 -12.13 8.73 -15.22
C MET A 225 -10.79 9.18 -15.78
N VAL A 226 -9.85 8.25 -15.84
CA VAL A 226 -8.50 8.47 -16.34
C VAL A 226 -8.20 7.45 -17.41
N ASP A 227 -7.77 7.92 -18.58
CA ASP A 227 -7.20 7.07 -19.62
C ASP A 227 -5.79 6.61 -19.20
N ALA A 228 -5.65 5.31 -18.99
CA ALA A 228 -4.42 4.69 -18.54
C ALA A 228 -3.52 4.22 -19.69
N SER A 229 -3.96 4.30 -20.94
CA SER A 229 -3.22 3.80 -22.12
C SER A 229 -1.80 4.38 -22.20
N GLY A 230 -1.64 5.67 -21.89
CA GLY A 230 -0.34 6.36 -21.91
C GLY A 230 0.57 6.12 -20.69
N PHE A 231 0.08 5.50 -19.61
CA PHE A 231 0.88 5.34 -18.38
C PHE A 231 1.95 4.26 -18.50
N PHE A 232 1.73 3.28 -19.37
CA PHE A 232 2.59 2.11 -19.51
C PHE A 232 3.78 2.35 -20.43
N ASP A 233 3.64 3.27 -21.39
CA ASP A 233 4.70 3.67 -22.31
C ASP A 233 5.65 4.72 -21.71
N ALA A 234 5.25 5.35 -20.60
CA ALA A 234 6.07 6.32 -19.91
C ALA A 234 7.36 5.70 -19.36
N ARG A 235 8.51 6.24 -19.77
CA ARG A 235 9.87 5.81 -19.36
C ARG A 235 10.15 5.96 -17.86
N GLY A 236 9.29 6.65 -17.11
CA GLY A 236 9.44 6.92 -15.69
C GLY A 236 8.11 6.94 -14.97
N SER A 237 8.15 7.15 -13.66
CA SER A 237 6.95 7.12 -12.81
C SER A 237 5.99 8.23 -13.19
N VAL A 238 4.70 7.92 -13.16
CA VAL A 238 3.63 8.83 -13.57
C VAL A 238 2.97 9.39 -12.32
N ARG A 239 2.73 10.70 -12.29
CA ARG A 239 2.04 11.38 -11.19
C ARG A 239 0.88 12.18 -11.76
N VAL A 240 -0.32 11.96 -11.24
CA VAL A 240 -1.55 12.59 -11.71
C VAL A 240 -2.24 13.22 -10.51
N GLU A 241 -2.46 14.53 -10.59
CA GLU A 241 -3.25 15.27 -9.60
C GLU A 241 -4.72 15.25 -10.00
N VAL A 242 -5.61 14.87 -9.08
CA VAL A 242 -7.05 14.82 -9.29
C VAL A 242 -7.77 15.34 -8.05
N ASP A 243 -8.71 16.27 -8.25
CA ASP A 243 -9.61 16.71 -7.17
C ASP A 243 -10.88 15.85 -7.18
N LEU A 244 -11.13 15.17 -6.06
CA LEU A 244 -12.28 14.31 -5.82
C LEU A 244 -13.13 14.83 -4.66
N SER A 245 -12.99 16.11 -4.31
CA SER A 245 -13.76 16.73 -3.23
C SER A 245 -15.24 16.67 -3.53
N CYS A 246 -16.02 16.31 -2.50
CA CYS A 246 -17.46 16.21 -2.62
C CYS A 246 -18.06 17.59 -2.37
N THR A 247 -18.80 18.10 -3.34
CA THR A 247 -19.59 19.32 -3.11
C THR A 247 -20.76 18.96 -2.21
N SER A 248 -20.90 19.68 -1.09
CA SER A 248 -22.08 19.61 -0.24
C SER A 248 -23.30 20.16 -0.99
N SER A 249 -23.87 19.39 -1.91
CA SER A 249 -25.09 19.74 -2.62
C SER A 249 -26.19 18.70 -2.37
N SER A 250 -26.74 18.70 -1.15
CA SER A 250 -28.10 18.21 -0.84
C SER A 250 -28.48 18.37 0.64
N ALA A 251 -28.18 19.53 1.24
CA ALA A 251 -28.80 19.95 2.51
C ALA A 251 -29.62 21.23 2.29
N GLU A 252 -30.45 21.26 1.23
CA GLU A 252 -31.50 22.27 1.04
C GLU A 252 -32.37 21.82 -0.14
N ARG A 253 -33.40 21.02 0.14
CA ARG A 253 -34.63 20.90 -0.64
C ARG A 253 -35.60 20.03 0.15
N SER A 254 -36.32 20.67 1.05
CA SER A 254 -37.63 20.21 1.49
C SER A 254 -38.50 21.46 1.57
N PRO A 255 -39.53 21.61 0.71
CA PRO A 255 -40.65 22.48 1.02
C PRO A 255 -41.46 21.91 2.20
#